data_AF-A0A4R8LUH0-F1
#
_entry.id   AF-A0A4R8LUH0-F1
#
_cell.length_a   1.000
_cell.length_b   1.000
_cell.length_c   1.000
_cell.angle_alpha   90.00
_cell.angle_beta   90.00
_cell.angle_gamma   90.00
#
_symmetry.space_group_name_H-M   'P 1'
#
loop_
_entity.id
_entity.type
_entity.pdbx_description
1 polymer ?
#
loop_
_entity_poly.entity_id
_entity_poly.type
_entity_poly.pdbx_seq_one_letter_code
_entity_poly.pdbx_strand_id
1 'polypeptide(L)'
;MPVIGMVIGESVAGDIGRRAKLVGIAVLVVMGVYSLLRREDDDDEAEQAAKARGMKILFLAIALSLDNLTVGFGIGMFNAPLGVAAVVFGVISLCLTLLGLELGRHLGKRVTVSPDKLSGAVLLIVAGVMAFV
;
A
#
# COMPACT_ATOMS: atom_id res chain seq x y z
N MET A 1 -15.91 29.17 -5.32
CA MET A 1 -16.11 28.58 -6.65
C MET A 1 -15.79 27.07 -6.66
N PRO A 2 -16.56 26.22 -5.94
CA PRO A 2 -16.39 24.76 -5.98
C PRO A 2 -16.77 24.13 -7.32
N VAL A 3 -17.70 24.74 -8.06
CA VAL A 3 -18.15 24.26 -9.39
C VAL A 3 -17.02 24.31 -10.42
N ILE A 4 -16.23 25.39 -10.43
CA ILE A 4 -15.06 25.52 -11.33
C ILE A 4 -13.97 24.50 -10.96
N GLY A 5 -13.77 24.25 -9.66
CA GLY A 5 -12.86 23.21 -9.17
C GLY A 5 -13.29 21.80 -9.58
N MET A 6 -14.60 21.49 -9.54
CA MET A 6 -15.12 20.20 -10.04
C MET A 6 -14.96 20.05 -11.55
N VAL A 7 -15.26 21.08 -12.34
CA VAL A 7 -15.17 21.01 -13.82
C VAL A 7 -13.73 20.88 -14.31
N ILE A 8 -12.80 21.64 -13.72
CA ILE A 8 -11.37 21.54 -14.03
C ILE A 8 -10.81 20.22 -13.49
N GLY A 9 -11.24 19.82 -12.28
CA GLY A 9 -10.85 18.56 -11.67
C GLY A 9 -11.27 17.35 -12.50
N GLU A 10 -12.50 17.32 -13.02
CA GLU A 10 -13.03 16.19 -13.80
C GLU A 10 -12.29 16.02 -15.14
N SER A 11 -11.95 17.12 -15.81
CA SER A 11 -11.21 17.09 -17.09
C SER A 11 -9.74 16.68 -16.92
N VAL A 12 -9.08 17.18 -15.86
CA VAL A 12 -7.67 16.87 -15.59
C VAL A 12 -7.52 15.50 -14.92
N ALA A 13 -8.46 15.09 -14.07
CA ALA A 13 -8.46 13.79 -13.42
C ALA A 13 -8.78 12.63 -14.37
N GLY A 14 -9.55 12.86 -15.44
CA GLY A 14 -9.88 11.81 -16.40
C GLY A 14 -8.65 11.21 -17.10
N ASP A 15 -7.81 12.07 -17.70
CA ASP A 15 -6.63 11.62 -18.45
C ASP A 15 -5.47 11.20 -17.55
N ILE A 16 -5.23 11.95 -16.47
CA ILE A 16 -4.20 11.61 -15.48
C ILE A 16 -4.59 10.33 -14.73
N GLY A 17 -5.86 10.20 -14.33
CA GLY A 17 -6.37 9.04 -13.61
C GLY A 17 -6.26 7.77 -14.43
N ARG A 18 -6.56 7.81 -15.73
CA ARG A 18 -6.41 6.64 -16.61
C ARG A 18 -4.96 6.18 -16.74
N ARG A 19 -4.01 7.11 -16.92
CA ARG A 19 -2.58 6.78 -17.00
C ARG A 19 -2.03 6.29 -15.66
N ALA A 20 -2.40 6.94 -14.55
CA ALA A 20 -2.03 6.53 -13.20
C ALA A 20 -2.56 5.13 -12.88
N LYS A 21 -3.80 4.82 -13.28
CA LYS A 21 -4.41 3.49 -13.13
C LYS A 21 -3.63 2.42 -13.89
N LEU A 22 -3.27 2.67 -15.15
CA LEU A 22 -2.46 1.75 -15.96
C LEU A 22 -1.09 1.48 -15.33
N VAL A 23 -0.43 2.53 -14.85
CA VAL A 23 0.86 2.40 -14.16
C VAL A 23 0.70 1.59 -12.86
N GLY A 24 -0.33 1.87 -12.07
CA GLY A 24 -0.62 1.13 -10.83
C GLY A 24 -0.83 -0.37 -11.08
N ILE A 25 -1.66 -0.72 -12.07
CA ILE A 25 -1.89 -2.12 -12.47
C ILE A 25 -0.57 -2.77 -12.92
N ALA A 26 0.21 -2.09 -13.77
CA ALA A 26 1.48 -2.62 -14.25
C ALA A 26 2.46 -2.89 -13.10
N VAL A 27 2.59 -1.97 -12.14
CA VAL A 27 3.45 -2.16 -10.96
C VAL A 27 2.97 -3.32 -10.10
N LEU A 28 1.66 -3.43 -9.83
CA LEU A 28 1.09 -4.53 -9.06
C LEU A 28 1.33 -5.89 -9.73
N VAL A 29 1.18 -5.98 -11.06
CA VAL A 29 1.44 -7.21 -11.81
C VAL A 29 2.92 -7.57 -11.76
N VAL A 30 3.82 -6.62 -12.03
CA VAL A 30 5.27 -6.87 -12.01
C VAL A 30 5.72 -7.33 -10.62
N MET A 31 5.32 -6.63 -9.55
CA MET A 31 5.67 -7.01 -8.18
C MET A 31 5.02 -8.34 -7.78
N GLY A 32 3.76 -8.58 -8.17
CA GLY A 32 3.05 -9.82 -7.87
C GLY A 32 3.70 -11.05 -8.51
N VAL A 33 4.06 -10.95 -9.79
CA VAL A 33 4.78 -12.00 -10.52
C VAL A 33 6.19 -12.20 -9.96
N TYR A 34 6.93 -11.11 -9.71
CA TYR A 34 8.27 -11.18 -9.12
C TYR A 34 8.25 -11.92 -7.78
N SER A 35 7.27 -11.61 -6.92
CA SER A 35 7.08 -12.26 -5.61
C SER A 35 6.72 -13.74 -5.71
N LEU A 36 6.03 -14.17 -6.77
CA LEU A 36 5.68 -15.59 -7.01
C LEU A 36 6.83 -16.40 -7.62
N LEU A 37 7.66 -15.77 -8.46
CA LEU A 37 8.79 -16.42 -9.13
C LEU A 37 10.05 -16.48 -8.26
N ARG A 38 10.08 -15.73 -7.16
CA ARG A 38 11.16 -15.74 -6.16
C ARG A 38 11.25 -17.13 -5.51
N ARG A 39 12.44 -17.74 -5.56
CA ARG A 39 12.69 -19.08 -4.99
C ARG A 39 13.01 -18.97 -3.51
N GLU A 40 12.49 -19.92 -2.72
CA GLU A 40 12.71 -19.99 -1.27
C GLU A 40 14.17 -20.32 -0.90
N ASP A 41 14.96 -20.90 -1.82
CA ASP A 41 16.36 -21.26 -1.60
C ASP A 41 17.36 -20.09 -1.75
N ASP A 42 16.92 -18.87 -2.06
CA ASP A 42 17.75 -17.65 -1.97
C ASP A 42 17.85 -17.17 -0.51
N ASP A 43 18.25 -18.08 0.39
CA ASP A 43 18.43 -17.86 1.83
C ASP A 43 19.43 -16.72 2.14
N ASP A 44 20.29 -16.39 1.18
CA ASP A 44 21.21 -15.25 1.26
C ASP A 44 20.48 -13.90 1.36
N GLU A 45 19.26 -13.76 0.83
CA GLU A 45 18.52 -12.50 0.90
C GLU A 45 17.75 -12.29 2.21
N ALA A 46 17.38 -13.34 2.94
CA ALA A 46 16.77 -13.20 4.27
C ALA A 46 17.81 -12.67 5.28
N GLU A 47 19.05 -13.13 5.17
CA GLU A 47 20.18 -12.65 5.97
C GLU A 47 20.70 -11.29 5.49
N GLN A 48 20.69 -11.01 4.17
CA GLN A 48 20.97 -9.67 3.64
C GLN A 48 19.83 -8.66 3.90
N ALA A 49 18.57 -9.08 4.04
CA ALA A 49 17.44 -8.24 4.42
C ALA A 49 17.54 -7.76 5.88
N ALA A 50 18.13 -8.58 6.76
CA ALA A 50 18.52 -8.15 8.10
C ALA A 50 19.67 -7.12 8.08
N LYS A 51 20.56 -7.19 7.07
CA LYS A 51 21.74 -6.32 6.92
C LYS A 51 21.47 -5.00 6.19
N ALA A 52 20.57 -4.99 5.20
CA ALA A 52 20.11 -3.81 4.43
C ALA A 52 18.86 -3.13 5.04
N ARG A 53 18.58 -3.43 6.31
CA ARG A 53 17.35 -3.12 7.03
C ARG A 53 17.05 -1.61 7.11
N GLY A 54 18.08 -0.76 7.25
CA GLY A 54 17.89 0.69 7.39
C GLY A 54 17.32 1.37 6.15
N MET A 55 17.85 1.06 4.97
CA MET A 55 17.40 1.68 3.72
C MET A 55 16.00 1.17 3.31
N LYS A 56 15.74 -0.14 3.45
CA LYS A 56 14.42 -0.72 3.18
C LYS A 56 13.35 -0.15 4.11
N ILE A 57 13.65 0.00 5.41
CA ILE A 57 12.74 0.63 6.37
C ILE A 57 12.51 2.11 6.03
N LEU A 58 13.55 2.85 5.61
CA LEU A 58 13.39 4.24 5.20
C LEU A 58 12.48 4.38 3.97
N PHE A 59 12.69 3.57 2.94
CA PHE A 59 11.80 3.55 1.76
C PHE A 59 10.37 3.18 2.13
N LEU A 60 10.17 2.18 3.00
CA LEU A 60 8.87 1.80 3.50
C LEU A 60 8.20 2.95 4.28
N ALA A 61 8.96 3.65 5.13
CA ALA A 61 8.47 4.80 5.88
C ALA A 61 8.08 5.97 4.96
N ILE A 62 8.87 6.24 3.93
CA ILE A 62 8.54 7.25 2.91
C ILE A 62 7.27 6.85 2.15
N ALA A 63 7.16 5.59 1.73
CA ALA A 63 5.97 5.09 1.03
C ALA A 63 4.71 5.22 1.89
N LEU A 64 4.75 4.79 3.16
CA LEU A 64 3.62 4.97 4.10
C LEU A 64 3.30 6.44 4.40
N SER A 65 4.31 7.32 4.43
CA SER A 65 4.10 8.75 4.65
C SER A 65 3.36 9.41 3.48
N LEU A 66 3.72 9.05 2.24
CA LEU A 66 3.02 9.53 1.04
C LEU A 66 1.57 9.05 0.99
N ASP A 67 1.31 7.80 1.41
CA ASP A 67 -0.05 7.25 1.52
C ASP A 67 -0.91 8.06 2.51
N ASN A 68 -0.39 8.32 3.71
CA ASN A 68 -1.06 9.15 4.71
C ASN A 68 -1.25 10.60 4.25
N LEU A 69 -0.32 11.16 3.46
CA LEU A 69 -0.45 12.51 2.90
C LEU A 69 -1.64 12.61 1.94
N THR A 70 -1.85 11.61 1.09
CA THR A 70 -2.99 11.59 0.15
C THR A 70 -4.32 11.62 0.88
N VAL A 71 -4.48 10.77 1.89
CA VAL A 71 -5.71 10.73 2.70
C VAL A 71 -5.87 12.00 3.54
N GLY A 72 -4.78 12.51 4.13
CA GLY A 72 -4.76 13.76 4.89
C GLY A 72 -5.15 14.98 4.06
N PHE A 73 -4.68 15.08 2.82
CA PHE A 73 -5.09 16.11 1.88
C PHE A 73 -6.58 15.98 1.54
N GLY A 74 -7.06 14.77 1.29
CA GLY A 74 -8.47 14.46 1.05
C GLY A 74 -9.38 14.99 2.16
N ILE A 75 -9.06 14.68 3.42
CA ILE A 75 -9.84 15.09 4.58
C ILE A 75 -9.71 16.59 4.87
N GLY A 76 -8.54 17.19 4.61
CA GLY A 76 -8.32 18.63 4.71
C GLY A 76 -9.24 19.44 3.78
N MET A 77 -9.54 18.92 2.58
CA MET A 77 -10.50 19.54 1.67
C MET A 77 -11.94 19.54 2.20
N PHE A 78 -12.29 18.60 3.08
CA PHE A 78 -13.59 18.54 3.75
C PHE A 78 -13.69 19.43 5.00
N ASN A 79 -12.69 20.27 5.28
CA ASN A 79 -12.66 21.18 6.43
C ASN A 79 -12.83 20.46 7.79
N ALA A 80 -12.38 19.20 7.89
CA ALA A 80 -12.48 18.43 9.11
C ALA A 80 -11.56 19.00 10.21
N PRO A 81 -11.99 18.99 11.49
CA PRO A 81 -11.17 19.47 12.59
C PRO A 81 -9.90 18.59 12.75
N LEU A 82 -8.74 19.22 12.55
CA LEU A 82 -7.41 18.58 12.57
C LEU A 82 -7.17 17.67 13.78
N GLY A 83 -7.56 18.12 14.97
CA GLY A 83 -7.38 17.34 16.21
C GLY A 83 -8.18 16.04 16.20
N VAL A 84 -9.42 16.06 15.70
CA VAL A 84 -10.27 14.85 15.64
C VAL A 84 -9.73 13.89 14.57
N ALA A 85 -9.36 14.41 13.40
CA ALA A 85 -8.76 13.60 12.34
C ALA A 85 -7.48 12.92 12.84
N ALA A 86 -6.56 13.67 13.46
CA ALA A 86 -5.30 13.12 13.97
C ALA A 86 -5.51 12.00 15.01
N VAL A 87 -6.45 12.19 15.95
CA VAL A 87 -6.77 11.18 16.97
C VAL A 87 -7.37 9.92 16.33
N VAL A 88 -8.32 10.07 15.41
CA VAL A 88 -8.97 8.94 14.74
C VAL A 88 -7.97 8.14 13.91
N PHE A 89 -7.13 8.80 13.10
CA PHE A 89 -6.07 8.12 12.35
C PHE A 89 -5.09 7.42 13.28
N GLY A 90 -4.63 8.09 14.34
CA GLY A 90 -3.71 7.49 15.31
C GLY A 90 -4.28 6.22 15.94
N VAL A 91 -5.54 6.25 16.38
CA VAL A 91 -6.21 5.10 16.99
C VAL A 91 -6.40 3.96 15.98
N ILE A 92 -6.89 4.26 14.77
CA ILE A 92 -7.11 3.24 13.74
C ILE A 92 -5.78 2.62 13.30
N SER A 93 -4.74 3.43 13.06
CA SER A 93 -3.41 2.95 12.70
C SER A 93 -2.80 2.08 13.81
N LEU A 94 -2.95 2.46 15.08
CA LEU A 94 -2.48 1.67 16.21
C LEU A 94 -3.21 0.32 16.27
N CYS A 95 -4.54 0.33 16.19
CA CYS A 95 -5.34 -0.90 16.18
C CYS A 95 -4.97 -1.82 15.02
N LEU A 96 -4.86 -1.29 13.79
CA LEU A 96 -4.45 -2.06 12.62
C LEU A 96 -3.04 -2.64 12.75
N THR A 97 -2.10 -1.87 13.33
CA THR A 97 -0.74 -2.35 13.57
C THR A 97 -0.72 -3.50 14.59
N LEU A 98 -1.46 -3.37 15.69
CA LEU A 98 -1.57 -4.42 16.70
C LEU A 98 -2.24 -5.68 16.13
N LEU A 99 -3.34 -5.51 15.39
CA LEU A 99 -4.03 -6.62 14.72
C LEU A 99 -3.13 -7.29 13.68
N GLY A 100 -2.42 -6.53 12.86
CA GLY A 100 -1.48 -7.05 11.87
C GLY A 100 -0.34 -7.84 12.51
N LEU A 101 0.20 -7.36 13.64
CA LEU A 101 1.25 -8.06 14.38
C LEU A 101 0.74 -9.37 15.01
N GLU A 102 -0.46 -9.35 15.59
CA GLU A 102 -1.08 -10.54 16.18
C GLU A 102 -1.42 -11.58 15.10
N LEU A 103 -2.01 -11.14 13.98
CA LEU A 103 -2.30 -11.99 12.82
C LEU A 103 -1.01 -12.56 12.24
N GLY A 104 0.02 -11.75 12.03
CA GLY A 104 1.32 -12.21 11.54
C GLY A 104 1.93 -13.26 12.47
N ARG A 105 1.83 -13.08 13.78
CA ARG A 105 2.28 -14.06 14.78
C ARG A 105 1.48 -15.36 14.73
N HIS A 106 0.17 -15.29 14.51
CA HIS A 106 -0.70 -16.46 14.47
C HIS A 106 -0.54 -17.24 13.15
N LEU A 107 -0.48 -16.54 12.03
CA LEU A 107 -0.29 -17.12 10.70
C LEU A 107 1.13 -17.68 10.55
N GLY A 108 2.16 -16.99 11.03
CA GLY A 108 3.54 -17.47 10.98
C GLY A 108 3.78 -18.79 11.73
N LYS A 109 2.89 -19.17 12.66
CA LYS A 109 2.94 -20.45 13.38
C LYS A 109 2.13 -21.58 12.72
N ARG A 110 1.17 -21.26 11.85
CA ARG A 110 0.22 -22.25 11.28
C ARG A 110 0.31 -22.40 9.76
N VAL A 111 0.79 -21.40 9.05
CA VAL A 111 0.82 -21.35 7.59
C VAL A 111 2.20 -21.72 7.10
N THR A 112 2.30 -22.84 6.39
CA THR A 112 3.52 -23.32 5.71
C THR A 112 3.72 -22.69 4.33
N VAL A 113 2.81 -21.81 3.90
CA VAL A 113 2.93 -21.08 2.63
C VAL A 113 3.95 -19.97 2.79
N SER A 114 4.90 -19.89 1.86
CA SER A 114 5.87 -18.79 1.77
C SER A 114 5.16 -17.43 1.80
N PRO A 115 5.56 -16.50 2.68
CA PRO A 115 5.02 -15.13 2.72
C PRO A 115 5.07 -14.44 1.36
N ASP A 116 6.13 -14.69 0.58
CA ASP A 116 6.35 -14.09 -0.75
C ASP A 116 5.32 -14.58 -1.77
N LYS A 117 4.92 -15.87 -1.71
CA LYS A 117 3.87 -16.40 -2.58
C LYS A 117 2.50 -15.83 -2.22
N LEU A 118 2.24 -15.66 -0.92
CA LEU A 118 0.98 -15.10 -0.43
C LEU A 118 0.85 -13.62 -0.82
N SER A 119 1.88 -12.81 -0.62
CA SER A 119 1.89 -11.40 -1.05
C SER A 119 1.75 -11.28 -2.57
N GLY A 120 2.46 -12.11 -3.33
CA GLY A 120 2.38 -12.11 -4.78
C GLY A 120 0.97 -12.42 -5.31
N ALA A 121 0.32 -13.44 -4.74
CA ALA A 121 -1.06 -13.78 -5.09
C ALA A 121 -2.04 -12.64 -4.79
N VAL A 122 -1.92 -12.01 -3.61
CA VAL A 122 -2.78 -10.88 -3.23
C VAL A 122 -2.58 -9.69 -4.18
N LEU A 123 -1.34 -9.35 -4.52
CA LEU A 123 -1.05 -8.26 -5.46
C LEU A 123 -1.68 -8.49 -6.84
N LEU A 124 -1.63 -9.71 -7.36
CA LEU A 124 -2.26 -10.06 -8.63
C LEU A 124 -3.79 -10.01 -8.58
N ILE A 125 -4.40 -10.44 -7.48
CA ILE A 125 -5.85 -10.33 -7.27
C ILE A 125 -6.26 -8.86 -7.30
N VAL A 126 -5.55 -8.00 -6.55
CA VAL A 126 -5.84 -6.56 -6.52
C VAL A 126 -5.66 -5.92 -7.90
N ALA A 127 -4.60 -6.29 -8.63
CA ALA A 127 -4.39 -5.82 -10.00
C ALA A 127 -5.55 -6.21 -10.93
N GLY A 128 -6.04 -7.45 -10.83
CA GLY A 128 -7.17 -7.94 -11.60
C GLY A 128 -8.47 -7.20 -11.29
N VAL A 129 -8.75 -6.97 -10.00
CA VAL A 129 -9.91 -6.18 -9.57
C VAL A 129 -9.81 -4.75 -10.09
N MET A 130 -8.65 -4.11 -9.98
CA MET A 130 -8.42 -2.75 -10.46
C MET A 130 -8.51 -2.66 -11.99
N ALA A 131 -8.13 -3.70 -12.73
CA ALA A 131 -8.31 -3.73 -14.18
C ALA A 131 -9.79 -3.75 -14.58
N PHE A 132 -10.66 -4.36 -13.77
CA PHE A 132 -12.08 -4.50 -14.04
C PHE A 132 -12.93 -3.29 -13.60
N VAL A 133 -12.53 -2.58 -12.53
CA VAL A 133 -13.18 -1.36 -12.01
C VAL A 133 -12.62 -0.13 -12.67
#